data_AF-A0A564Q8D9-F1
#
_entry.id   AF-A0A564Q8D9-F1
#
_cell.length_a   1.000
_cell.length_b   1.000
_cell.length_c   1.000
_cell.angle_alpha   90.00
_cell.angle_beta   90.00
_cell.angle_gamma   90.00
#
_symmetry.space_group_name_H-M   'P 1'
#
loop_
_entity.id
_entity.type
_entity.pdbx_description
1 polymer ?
#
loop_
_entity_poly.entity_id
_entity_poly.type
_entity_poly.pdbx_seq_one_letter_code
_entity_poly.pdbx_strand_id
1 'polypeptide(L)'
;MARAPITAVMKARHFAEKARKGELQRTFVDNYGNEPEQFFICMDTLKRRYGEDYAKIPYGAIGFYTYLVDKMGTGLKQLMAGARKFKLDEINRKDLASLTERAAEISGIPTIEELEKDEMEGILLD
;
A
#
# COMPACT_ATOMS: atom_id res chain seq x y z
N MET A 1 -7.58 -5.40 -8.84
CA MET A 1 -6.61 -5.09 -7.76
C MET A 1 -6.56 -6.10 -6.61
N ALA A 2 -7.26 -7.25 -6.65
CA ALA A 2 -7.27 -8.19 -5.52
C ALA A 2 -6.01 -9.08 -5.39
N ARG A 3 -5.25 -9.26 -6.48
CA ARG A 3 -4.10 -10.21 -6.52
C ARG A 3 -3.02 -9.87 -5.50
N ALA A 4 -2.61 -8.60 -5.41
CA ALA A 4 -1.52 -8.21 -4.52
C ALA A 4 -1.86 -8.35 -3.02
N PRO A 5 -3.05 -7.90 -2.54
CA PRO A 5 -3.49 -8.21 -1.19
C PRO A 5 -3.61 -9.71 -0.89
N ILE A 6 -4.13 -10.51 -1.83
CA ILE A 6 -4.21 -11.97 -1.66
C ILE A 6 -2.81 -12.58 -1.53
N THR A 7 -1.86 -12.16 -2.36
CA THR A 7 -0.46 -12.60 -2.25
C THR A 7 0.13 -12.24 -0.88
N ALA A 8 -0.17 -11.06 -0.34
CA ALA A 8 0.27 -10.69 1.01
C ALA A 8 -0.29 -11.64 2.08
N VAL A 9 -1.58 -12.00 2.00
CA VAL A 9 -2.21 -13.01 2.88
C VAL A 9 -1.49 -14.35 2.79
N MET A 10 -1.29 -14.85 1.56
CA MET A 10 -0.67 -16.16 1.33
C MET A 10 0.77 -16.20 1.83
N LYS A 11 1.56 -15.15 1.56
CA LYS A 11 2.96 -15.08 1.99
C LYS A 11 3.06 -14.93 3.51
N ALA A 12 2.22 -14.11 4.14
CA ALA A 12 2.22 -13.99 5.59
C ALA A 12 1.90 -15.32 6.27
N ARG A 13 0.89 -16.05 5.78
CA ARG A 13 0.57 -17.40 6.30
C ARG A 13 1.74 -18.36 6.12
N HIS A 14 2.36 -18.37 4.94
CA HIS A 14 3.48 -19.25 4.60
C HIS A 14 4.71 -19.00 5.47
N PHE A 15 5.11 -17.74 5.66
CA PHE A 15 6.26 -17.41 6.50
C PHE A 15 6.01 -17.69 7.98
N ALA A 16 4.79 -17.42 8.48
CA ALA A 16 4.42 -17.79 9.85
C ALA A 16 4.37 -19.31 10.09
N GLU A 17 4.04 -20.10 9.06
CA GLU A 17 4.11 -21.57 9.14
C GLU A 17 5.56 -22.06 9.13
N LYS A 18 6.40 -21.51 8.25
CA LYS A 18 7.84 -21.83 8.22
C LYS A 18 8.56 -21.46 9.51
N ALA A 19 8.25 -20.31 10.09
CA ALA A 19 8.76 -19.89 11.39
C ALA A 19 8.45 -20.95 12.47
N ARG A 20 7.18 -21.36 12.56
CA ARG A 20 6.74 -22.41 13.50
C ARG A 20 7.43 -23.76 13.30
N LYS A 21 7.80 -24.11 12.08
CA LYS A 21 8.52 -25.35 11.76
C LYS A 21 10.04 -25.23 11.87
N GLY A 22 10.58 -24.04 12.12
CA GLY A 22 12.03 -23.79 12.07
C GLY A 22 12.64 -23.92 10.67
N GLU A 23 11.82 -23.78 9.62
CA GLU A 23 12.20 -23.98 8.21
C GLU A 23 12.52 -22.66 7.48
N LEU A 24 12.75 -21.58 8.23
CA LEU A 24 13.18 -20.31 7.67
C LEU A 24 14.63 -20.43 7.17
N GLN A 25 14.90 -19.80 6.02
CA GLN A 25 16.26 -19.76 5.48
C GLN A 25 17.16 -18.96 6.43
N ARG A 26 18.40 -19.41 6.60
CA ARG A 26 19.37 -18.76 7.49
C ARG A 26 19.54 -17.27 7.17
N THR A 27 19.67 -16.93 5.89
CA THR A 27 19.74 -15.53 5.42
C THR A 27 18.51 -14.71 5.78
N PHE A 28 17.33 -15.31 5.84
CA PHE A 28 16.12 -14.62 6.26
C PHE A 28 16.15 -14.36 7.78
N VAL A 29 16.53 -15.38 8.57
CA VAL A 29 16.63 -15.27 10.02
C VAL A 29 17.67 -14.23 10.44
N ASP A 30 18.82 -14.20 9.78
CA ASP A 30 19.89 -13.25 10.08
C ASP A 30 19.46 -11.80 9.85
N ASN A 31 18.57 -11.55 8.88
CA ASN A 31 18.09 -10.21 8.54
C ASN A 31 16.82 -9.77 9.29
N TYR A 32 15.92 -10.71 9.60
CA TYR A 32 14.56 -10.39 10.05
C TYR A 32 14.13 -11.15 11.32
N GLY A 33 14.95 -12.06 11.82
CA GLY A 33 14.62 -12.94 12.93
C GLY A 33 13.86 -14.21 12.51
N ASN A 34 13.66 -15.08 13.50
CA ASN A 34 13.01 -16.39 13.33
C ASN A 34 11.54 -16.39 13.80
N GLU A 35 11.12 -15.41 14.58
CA GLU A 35 9.76 -15.32 15.11
C GLU A 35 8.90 -14.33 14.30
N PRO A 36 7.59 -14.61 14.09
CA PRO A 36 6.68 -13.68 13.40
C PRO A 36 6.72 -12.26 13.94
N GLU A 37 6.83 -12.10 15.27
CA GLU A 37 7.00 -10.83 15.99
C GLU A 37 8.14 -9.96 15.47
N GLN A 38 9.18 -10.57 14.94
CA GLN A 38 10.38 -9.86 14.52
C GLN A 38 10.27 -9.37 13.07
N PHE A 39 9.58 -10.11 12.20
CA PHE A 39 9.54 -9.82 10.77
C PHE A 39 8.22 -9.22 10.25
N PHE A 40 7.16 -9.15 11.07
CA PHE A 40 5.95 -8.40 10.74
C PHE A 40 5.91 -7.03 11.43
N ILE A 41 6.11 -5.98 10.63
CA ILE A 41 6.20 -4.59 11.09
C ILE A 41 4.98 -4.07 11.86
N CYS A 42 3.78 -4.59 11.59
CA CYS A 42 2.55 -4.08 12.19
C CYS A 42 2.16 -4.76 13.51
N MET A 43 2.95 -5.74 14.00
CA MET A 43 2.55 -6.54 15.17
C MET A 43 2.44 -5.72 16.45
N ASP A 44 3.35 -4.80 16.72
CA ASP A 44 3.26 -3.92 17.90
C ASP A 44 2.00 -3.03 17.85
N THR A 45 1.71 -2.44 16.69
CA THR A 45 0.48 -1.65 16.48
C THR A 45 -0.78 -2.47 16.71
N LEU A 46 -0.83 -3.70 16.18
CA LEU A 46 -1.98 -4.59 16.36
C LEU A 46 -2.11 -5.09 17.80
N LYS A 47 -1.00 -5.42 18.48
CA LYS A 47 -0.98 -5.81 19.90
C LYS A 47 -1.51 -4.68 20.78
N ARG A 48 -1.08 -3.43 20.56
CA ARG A 48 -1.60 -2.26 21.29
C ARG A 48 -3.08 -2.02 21.03
N ARG A 49 -3.53 -2.23 19.79
CA ARG A 49 -4.92 -1.98 19.40
C ARG A 49 -5.91 -3.02 19.92
N TYR A 50 -5.51 -4.29 19.93
CA TYR A 50 -6.42 -5.40 20.24
C TYR A 50 -6.12 -6.09 21.58
N GLY A 51 -5.02 -5.75 22.27
CA GLY A 51 -4.70 -6.33 23.57
C GLY A 51 -4.65 -7.86 23.52
N GLU A 52 -5.40 -8.52 24.40
CA GLU A 52 -5.49 -9.98 24.46
C GLU A 52 -6.14 -10.60 23.22
N ASP A 53 -7.05 -9.88 22.56
CA ASP A 53 -7.71 -10.36 21.33
C ASP A 53 -6.76 -10.44 20.14
N TYR A 54 -5.57 -9.85 20.24
CA TYR A 54 -4.52 -9.98 19.24
C TYR A 54 -4.23 -11.44 18.87
N ALA A 55 -4.22 -12.35 19.85
CA ALA A 55 -3.94 -13.76 19.65
C ALA A 55 -4.97 -14.46 18.72
N LYS A 56 -6.16 -13.87 18.54
CA LYS A 56 -7.22 -14.38 17.66
C LYS A 56 -7.00 -13.97 16.19
N ILE A 57 -6.10 -13.04 15.90
CA ILE A 57 -5.89 -12.51 14.56
C ILE A 57 -5.00 -13.48 13.75
N PRO A 58 -5.48 -14.05 12.64
CA PRO A 58 -4.66 -14.93 11.83
C PRO A 58 -3.55 -14.15 11.12
N TYR A 59 -2.36 -14.73 11.00
CA TYR A 59 -1.22 -14.11 10.29
C TYR A 59 -1.54 -13.67 8.85
N GLY A 60 -2.47 -14.35 8.18
CA GLY A 60 -2.96 -13.91 6.87
C GLY A 60 -3.64 -12.53 6.92
N ALA A 61 -4.45 -12.27 7.96
CA ALA A 61 -5.08 -10.97 8.17
C ALA A 61 -4.07 -9.89 8.56
N ILE A 62 -3.03 -10.26 9.32
CA ILE A 62 -1.89 -9.38 9.61
C ILE A 62 -1.21 -8.95 8.30
N GLY A 63 -0.90 -9.90 7.41
CA GLY A 63 -0.31 -9.60 6.10
C GLY A 63 -1.21 -8.72 5.21
N PHE A 64 -2.52 -8.96 5.23
CA PHE A 64 -3.49 -8.12 4.53
C PHE A 64 -3.51 -6.69 5.07
N TYR A 65 -3.55 -6.55 6.41
CA TYR A 65 -3.50 -5.27 7.10
C TYR A 65 -2.24 -4.49 6.72
N THR A 66 -1.06 -5.11 6.80
CA THR A 66 0.20 -4.46 6.40
C THR A 66 0.17 -3.98 4.95
N TYR A 67 -0.40 -4.78 4.04
CA TYR A 67 -0.49 -4.37 2.64
C TYR A 67 -1.37 -3.13 2.46
N LEU A 68 -2.55 -3.09 3.09
CA LEU A 68 -3.48 -1.98 2.91
C LEU A 68 -3.06 -0.72 3.70
N VAL A 69 -2.67 -0.88 4.95
CA VAL A 69 -2.41 0.25 5.85
C VAL A 69 -1.01 0.80 5.64
N ASP A 70 -0.01 -0.07 5.60
CA ASP A 70 1.38 0.39 5.50
C ASP A 70 1.76 0.63 4.04
N LYS A 71 1.61 -0.37 3.17
CA LYS A 71 2.06 -0.23 1.76
C LYS A 71 1.18 0.70 0.94
N MET A 72 -0.12 0.41 0.84
CA MET A 72 -1.05 1.25 0.09
C MET A 72 -1.23 2.62 0.75
N GLY A 73 -1.38 2.65 2.09
CA GLY A 73 -1.50 3.90 2.82
C GLY A 73 -0.28 4.82 2.69
N THR A 74 0.94 4.28 2.64
CA THR A 74 2.14 5.11 2.37
C THR A 74 2.15 5.66 0.95
N GLY A 75 1.82 4.85 -0.05
CA GLY A 75 1.71 5.33 -1.44
C GLY A 75 0.65 6.41 -1.61
N LEU A 76 -0.49 6.27 -0.93
CA LEU A 76 -1.52 7.31 -0.92
C LEU A 76 -1.03 8.60 -0.26
N LYS A 77 -0.34 8.52 0.89
CA LYS A 77 0.26 9.70 1.54
C LYS A 77 1.29 10.39 0.65
N GLN A 78 2.08 9.64 -0.11
CA GLN A 78 3.03 10.21 -1.07
C GLN A 78 2.31 10.96 -2.18
N LEU A 79 1.25 10.38 -2.75
CA LEU A 79 0.43 11.04 -3.76
C LEU A 79 -0.23 12.32 -3.20
N MET A 80 -0.83 12.22 -2.01
CA MET A 80 -1.43 13.35 -1.29
C MET A 80 -0.42 14.48 -1.02
N ALA A 81 0.80 14.13 -0.58
CA ALA A 81 1.87 15.10 -0.36
C ALA A 81 2.29 15.78 -1.66
N GLY A 82 2.41 15.02 -2.77
CA GLY A 82 2.73 15.54 -4.10
C GLY A 82 1.66 16.51 -4.62
N ALA A 83 0.38 16.18 -4.41
CA ALA A 83 -0.75 17.04 -4.76
C ALA A 83 -1.01 18.16 -3.74
N ARG A 84 -0.26 18.22 -2.62
CA ARG A 84 -0.45 19.14 -1.48
C ARG A 84 -1.86 19.10 -0.88
N LYS A 85 -2.47 17.92 -0.86
CA LYS A 85 -3.83 17.66 -0.38
C LYS A 85 -3.81 16.72 0.81
N PHE A 86 -3.98 17.25 2.01
CA PHE A 86 -3.78 16.51 3.27
C PHE A 86 -5.05 15.87 3.85
N LYS A 87 -6.19 16.05 3.18
CA LYS A 87 -7.46 15.40 3.53
C LYS A 87 -7.86 14.46 2.39
N LEU A 88 -8.43 13.32 2.75
CA LEU A 88 -8.84 12.31 1.76
C LEU A 88 -9.92 12.81 0.80
N ASP A 89 -10.76 13.75 1.23
CA ASP A 89 -11.84 14.27 0.39
C ASP A 89 -11.36 15.34 -0.61
N GLU A 90 -10.11 15.78 -0.51
CA GLU A 90 -9.51 16.78 -1.41
C GLU A 90 -8.85 16.13 -2.62
N ILE A 91 -8.41 14.87 -2.46
CA ILE A 91 -7.77 14.12 -3.55
C ILE A 91 -8.82 13.48 -4.46
N ASN A 92 -8.65 13.62 -5.75
CA ASN A 92 -9.58 13.11 -6.75
C ASN A 92 -8.85 12.70 -8.03
N ARG A 93 -9.59 12.24 -9.05
CA ARG A 93 -9.01 11.70 -10.28
C ARG A 93 -8.27 12.76 -11.13
N LYS A 94 -8.54 14.05 -10.92
CA LYS A 94 -7.82 15.15 -11.58
C LYS A 94 -6.39 15.31 -11.04
N ASP A 95 -6.06 14.71 -9.90
CA ASP A 95 -4.69 14.68 -9.35
C ASP A 95 -3.80 13.60 -9.98
N LEU A 96 -4.29 12.92 -11.02
CA LEU A 96 -3.59 11.85 -11.72
C LEU A 96 -3.35 12.27 -13.18
N ALA A 97 -2.22 11.83 -13.74
CA ALA A 97 -1.91 11.97 -15.15
C ALA A 97 -1.42 10.62 -15.72
N SER A 98 -1.76 10.36 -16.97
CA SER A 98 -1.28 9.21 -17.74
C SER A 98 0.07 9.52 -18.36
N LEU A 99 0.99 8.56 -18.29
CA LEU A 99 2.31 8.69 -18.93
C LEU A 99 2.31 8.34 -20.42
N THR A 100 1.25 7.70 -20.92
CA THR A 100 1.12 7.32 -22.33
C THR A 100 -0.30 7.54 -22.82
N GLU A 101 -0.45 7.82 -24.11
CA GLU A 101 -1.76 7.94 -24.77
C GLU A 101 -2.59 6.67 -24.61
N ARG A 102 -1.97 5.49 -24.68
CA ARG A 102 -2.67 4.22 -24.46
C ARG A 102 -3.24 4.09 -23.04
N ALA A 103 -2.49 4.57 -22.04
CA ALA A 103 -3.00 4.60 -20.68
C ALA A 103 -4.14 5.62 -20.54
N ALA A 104 -4.04 6.77 -21.22
CA ALA A 104 -5.10 7.76 -21.25
C ALA A 104 -6.39 7.22 -21.89
N GLU A 105 -6.28 6.58 -23.05
CA GLU A 105 -7.39 5.95 -23.78
C GLU A 105 -8.12 4.90 -22.92
N ILE A 106 -7.38 4.02 -22.23
CA ILE A 106 -7.99 2.94 -21.44
C ILE A 106 -8.54 3.46 -20.11
N SER A 107 -7.83 4.38 -19.46
CA SER A 107 -8.18 4.83 -18.11
C SER A 107 -9.09 6.05 -18.09
N GLY A 108 -9.20 6.81 -19.17
CA GLY A 108 -9.84 8.11 -19.20
C GLY A 108 -9.16 9.16 -18.30
N ILE A 109 -7.88 8.96 -17.95
CA ILE A 109 -7.05 9.93 -17.23
C ILE A 109 -6.19 10.65 -18.27
N PRO A 110 -6.25 11.99 -18.37
CA PRO A 110 -5.51 12.74 -19.39
C PRO A 110 -4.00 12.56 -19.26
N THR A 111 -3.28 12.77 -20.35
CA THR A 111 -1.83 12.87 -20.32
C THR A 111 -1.36 14.13 -19.59
N ILE A 112 -0.08 14.21 -19.23
CA ILE A 112 0.49 15.40 -18.58
C ILE A 112 0.29 16.67 -19.42
N GLU A 113 0.34 16.55 -20.74
CA GLU A 113 0.20 17.67 -21.68
C GLU A 113 -1.25 18.16 -21.82
N GLU A 114 -2.21 17.26 -21.60
CA GLU A 114 -3.64 17.56 -21.64
C GLU A 114 -4.18 18.00 -20.27
N LEU A 115 -3.44 17.72 -19.20
CA LEU A 115 -3.81 18.07 -17.85
C LEU A 115 -3.84 19.60 -17.70
N GLU A 116 -4.97 20.14 -17.23
CA GLU A 116 -5.16 21.59 -17.00
C GLU A 116 -4.96 22.47 -18.25
N LYS A 117 -5.05 21.89 -19.45
CA LYS A 117 -4.90 22.65 -20.70
C LYS A 117 -5.92 23.78 -20.81
N ASP A 118 -7.17 23.51 -20.46
CA ASP A 118 -8.27 24.50 -20.51
C ASP A 118 -8.01 25.65 -19.53
N GLU A 119 -7.54 25.35 -18.31
CA GLU A 119 -7.16 26.35 -17.33
C GLU A 119 -5.97 27.20 -17.78
N MET A 120 -4.96 26.58 -18.41
CA MET A 120 -3.81 27.32 -18.96
C MET A 120 -4.20 28.24 -20.12
N GLU A 121 -5.04 27.76 -21.04
CA GLU A 121 -5.57 28.56 -22.15
C GLU A 121 -6.40 29.74 -21.64
N GLY A 122 -7.21 29.54 -20.60
CA GLY A 122 -7.96 30.62 -19.95
C GLY A 122 -7.06 31.74 -19.41
N ILE A 123 -5.94 31.39 -18.75
CA ILE A 123 -4.98 32.38 -18.22
C ILE A 123 -4.31 33.19 -19.34
N LEU A 124 -4.08 32.59 -20.51
CA LEU A 124 -3.42 33.26 -21.64
C LEU A 124 -4.35 34.16 -22.46
N LEU A 125 -5.66 33.91 -22.40
CA LEU A 125 -6.68 34.63 -23.16
C LEU A 125 -7.33 35.78 -22.37
N ASP A 126 -7.14 35.82 -21.04
CA ASP A 126 -7.44 36.97 -20.16
C ASP A 126 -6.35 38.07 -20.25
#